data_AF-A0A1J4NS74-F1
#
_entry.id   AF-A0A1J4NS74-F1
#
_cell.length_a   1.000
_cell.length_b   1.000
_cell.length_c   1.000
_cell.angle_alpha   90.00
_cell.angle_beta   90.00
_cell.angle_gamma   90.00
#
_symmetry.space_group_name_H-M   'P 1'
#
loop_
_entity.id
_entity.type
_entity.pdbx_description
1 polymer ?
#
loop_
_entity_poly.entity_id
_entity_poly.type
_entity_poly.pdbx_seq_one_letter_code
_entity_poly.pdbx_strand_id
1 'polypeptide(L)'
;MLPHDQLLRPIAPFTRGADGWWLLPDKPELLTPEQARHTPAPYPALATLGTTPGGGGLILVDLNRHPVLLLDGPAGDVTQICAALALELALAPWAGGAALFTVAFGQDLPALFPGRRIHPVADTTQALRELGERLLEAHQHPDTPQNPCLLLSAQPLDNDTARHLAALLAQDGPTSLTVVAPAQKAIAHLPHAPVLDAGDHGPQHLDADTGPIILQRLDETAYRQIISALAQPPGTGRREESSSADTRPRTPPGDAPCEPPEHAETPAPRYDRTSSEATDVPSPALPAAVPRPPASLTLGPEPAGAVVPPDAADAGNRPQAPQIRVLGAVEVDGIASTGHGPRTAQLAALLYFRPGRTTDAVCTDMDPHTPWTPNTLYARLHQLRRALGNDADGNPYVPRRGRTEDAYRLHPGIRCDWTAFQHLTRTALTQGTDGLAPLEQALQLVRGRPFGNRPLPWAEPLQQDMVTQIVYTAHTVAALRIQPGRHLDLTAARQAITIGLEADAGAEVLYRAWMNIEAMSGNRSGVHAAVTRVHDVSRTLGVALEKETEDLIHHLLSGSASGQGGDR
;
A
#
# COMPACT_ATOMS: atom_id res chain seq x y z
N MET A 1 -17.71 -26.03 9.06
CA MET A 1 -17.76 -25.82 7.59
C MET A 1 -17.29 -27.07 6.86
N LEU A 2 -18.12 -27.64 5.99
CA LEU A 2 -17.73 -28.67 5.02
C LEU A 2 -16.98 -28.01 3.86
N PRO A 3 -15.78 -28.49 3.46
CA PRO A 3 -15.03 -27.88 2.38
C PRO A 3 -15.73 -28.14 1.04
N HIS A 4 -16.13 -27.06 0.36
CA HIS A 4 -16.75 -27.08 -0.95
C HIS A 4 -15.77 -27.43 -2.09
N ASP A 5 -14.64 -28.08 -1.80
CA ASP A 5 -13.68 -28.48 -2.82
C ASP A 5 -12.88 -29.72 -2.38
N GLN A 6 -13.37 -30.91 -2.74
CA GLN A 6 -12.68 -32.18 -2.49
C GLN A 6 -11.37 -32.34 -3.30
N LEU A 7 -11.05 -31.36 -4.15
CA LEU A 7 -9.87 -31.33 -5.04
C LEU A 7 -8.70 -30.48 -4.49
N LEU A 8 -8.91 -29.69 -3.43
CA LEU A 8 -7.83 -28.89 -2.84
C LEU A 8 -6.82 -29.78 -2.12
N ARG A 9 -5.55 -29.68 -2.54
CA ARG A 9 -4.44 -30.37 -1.85
C ARG A 9 -4.22 -29.71 -0.48
N PRO A 10 -4.01 -30.50 0.61
CA PRO A 10 -3.66 -29.95 1.91
C PRO A 10 -2.40 -29.10 1.83
N ILE A 11 -2.43 -27.93 2.46
CA ILE A 11 -1.26 -27.07 2.61
C ILE A 11 -0.54 -27.50 3.90
N ALA A 12 0.78 -27.69 3.84
CA ALA A 12 1.56 -28.00 5.04
C ALA A 12 1.32 -26.93 6.13
N PRO A 13 1.21 -27.31 7.41
CA PRO A 13 1.44 -28.64 8.00
C PRO A 13 0.23 -29.58 7.96
N PHE A 14 -0.89 -29.14 7.38
CA PHE A 14 -2.09 -29.95 7.31
C PHE A 14 -1.91 -31.10 6.31
N THR A 15 -2.49 -32.24 6.66
CA THR A 15 -2.49 -33.48 5.88
C THR A 15 -3.91 -33.83 5.48
N ARG A 16 -4.08 -34.70 4.48
CA ARG A 16 -5.43 -35.08 4.04
C ARG A 16 -6.06 -36.01 5.07
N GLY A 17 -7.20 -35.61 5.61
CA GLY A 17 -8.08 -36.43 6.43
C GLY A 17 -9.20 -37.11 5.64
N ALA A 18 -10.10 -37.78 6.36
CA ALA A 18 -11.31 -38.36 5.80
C ALA A 18 -12.33 -37.28 5.39
N ASP A 19 -13.23 -37.60 4.46
CA ASP A 19 -14.39 -36.78 4.10
C ASP A 19 -14.08 -35.33 3.68
N GLY A 20 -12.90 -35.11 3.08
CA GLY A 20 -12.45 -33.78 2.63
C GLY A 20 -11.86 -32.91 3.73
N TRP A 21 -11.82 -33.38 4.98
CA TRP A 21 -11.19 -32.66 6.08
C TRP A 21 -9.67 -32.69 5.98
N TRP A 22 -9.04 -31.66 6.49
CA TRP A 22 -7.59 -31.62 6.67
C TRP A 22 -7.25 -31.88 8.14
N LEU A 23 -6.24 -32.73 8.39
CA LEU A 23 -5.78 -33.10 9.72
C LEU A 23 -4.46 -32.39 10.01
N LEU A 24 -4.35 -31.79 11.19
CA LEU A 24 -3.08 -31.34 11.73
C LEU A 24 -2.49 -32.48 12.58
N PRO A 25 -1.31 -33.03 12.24
CA PRO A 25 -0.67 -34.06 13.05
C PRO A 25 -0.35 -33.54 14.47
N ASP A 26 -0.33 -34.40 15.49
CA ASP A 26 -0.02 -34.02 16.89
C ASP A 26 1.36 -33.35 17.07
N LYS A 27 2.28 -33.60 16.13
CA LYS A 27 3.60 -32.96 16.06
C LYS A 27 3.82 -32.46 14.63
N PRO A 28 3.16 -31.36 14.25
CA PRO A 28 3.32 -30.81 12.93
C PRO A 28 4.72 -30.19 12.82
N GLU A 29 5.37 -30.36 11.67
CA GLU A 29 6.55 -29.56 11.34
C GLU A 29 6.07 -28.15 11.03
N LEU A 30 6.13 -27.27 12.03
CA LEU A 30 5.73 -25.88 11.91
C LEU A 30 6.88 -25.05 11.32
N LEU A 31 6.50 -23.98 10.63
CA LEU A 31 7.46 -22.97 10.17
C LEU A 31 8.24 -22.44 11.38
N THR A 32 9.55 -22.25 11.20
CA THR A 32 10.33 -21.49 12.18
C THR A 32 9.81 -20.05 12.25
N PRO A 33 10.03 -19.30 13.34
CA PRO A 33 9.61 -17.91 13.42
C PRO A 33 10.13 -17.04 12.26
N GLU A 34 11.30 -17.36 11.72
CA GLU A 34 11.87 -16.69 10.55
C GLU A 34 11.14 -17.07 9.25
N GLN A 35 10.84 -18.34 9.03
CA GLN A 35 10.06 -18.79 7.87
C GLN A 35 8.63 -18.25 7.90
N ALA A 36 8.00 -18.23 9.09
CA ALA A 36 6.66 -17.70 9.29
C ALA A 36 6.58 -16.20 8.93
N ARG A 37 7.62 -15.40 9.21
CA ARG A 37 7.67 -13.97 8.84
C ARG A 37 7.62 -13.72 7.33
N HIS A 38 8.07 -14.68 6.52
CA HIS A 38 8.11 -14.56 5.06
C HIS A 38 6.96 -15.32 4.38
N THR A 39 6.08 -15.95 5.16
CA THR A 39 4.94 -16.71 4.65
C THR A 39 3.67 -15.91 4.88
N PRO A 40 2.87 -15.61 3.83
CA PRO A 40 1.59 -14.94 3.99
C PRO A 40 0.67 -15.71 4.95
N ALA A 41 0.04 -15.00 5.88
CA ALA A 41 -0.90 -15.63 6.80
C ALA A 41 -2.16 -16.08 6.03
N PRO A 42 -2.67 -17.30 6.26
CA PRO A 42 -3.86 -17.80 5.58
C PRO A 42 -5.14 -17.07 6.02
N TYR A 43 -5.19 -16.62 7.28
CA TYR A 43 -6.32 -15.90 7.86
C TYR A 43 -5.84 -14.59 8.51
N PRO A 44 -5.47 -13.58 7.72
CA PRO A 44 -4.88 -12.34 8.21
C PRO A 44 -5.85 -11.47 9.03
N ALA A 45 -7.15 -11.73 8.94
CA ALA A 45 -8.20 -11.04 9.69
C ALA A 45 -8.87 -11.96 10.74
N LEU A 46 -8.19 -13.03 11.16
CA LEU A 46 -8.67 -13.89 12.24
C LEU A 46 -8.57 -13.15 13.57
N ALA A 47 -9.72 -12.99 14.24
CA ALA A 47 -9.83 -12.36 15.55
C ALA A 47 -10.81 -13.13 16.43
N THR A 48 -10.68 -12.98 17.75
CA THR A 48 -11.66 -13.48 18.70
C THR A 48 -12.90 -12.60 18.59
N LEU A 49 -14.08 -13.18 18.36
CA LEU A 49 -15.33 -12.42 18.42
C LEU A 49 -15.91 -12.45 19.84
N GLY A 50 -15.66 -13.52 20.57
CA GLY A 50 -16.19 -13.70 21.91
C GLY A 50 -15.87 -15.08 22.49
N THR A 51 -16.65 -15.46 23.48
CA THR A 51 -16.52 -16.74 24.18
C THR A 51 -17.80 -17.58 24.07
N THR A 52 -17.67 -18.89 24.18
CA THR A 52 -18.83 -19.78 24.34
C THR A 52 -19.49 -19.54 25.70
N PRO A 53 -20.81 -19.72 25.85
CA PRO A 53 -21.46 -19.72 27.15
C PRO A 53 -20.74 -20.62 28.15
N GLY A 54 -20.48 -20.09 29.35
CA GLY A 54 -19.68 -20.78 30.39
C GLY A 54 -18.17 -20.51 30.30
N GLY A 55 -17.70 -19.70 29.35
CA GLY A 55 -16.34 -19.15 29.31
C GLY A 55 -15.22 -20.15 28.98
N GLY A 56 -15.54 -21.40 28.66
CA GLY A 56 -14.57 -22.46 28.44
C GLY A 56 -13.89 -22.47 27.06
N GLY A 57 -14.40 -21.73 26.08
CA GLY A 57 -13.87 -21.69 24.71
C GLY A 57 -13.93 -20.30 24.09
N LEU A 58 -12.91 -19.98 23.29
CA LEU A 58 -12.87 -18.78 22.45
C LEU A 58 -13.53 -19.09 21.10
N ILE A 59 -14.25 -18.12 20.56
CA ILE A 59 -14.84 -18.18 19.23
C ILE A 59 -14.06 -17.22 18.35
N LEU A 60 -13.25 -17.77 17.45
CA LEU A 60 -12.48 -17.01 16.49
C LEU A 60 -13.23 -16.95 15.16
N VAL A 61 -13.25 -15.78 14.56
CA VAL A 61 -13.90 -15.51 13.27
C VAL A 61 -12.87 -14.92 12.33
N ASP A 62 -12.81 -15.46 11.10
CA ASP A 62 -12.11 -14.78 10.01
C ASP A 62 -13.02 -13.67 9.49
N LEU A 63 -12.71 -12.43 9.87
CA LEU A 63 -13.52 -11.27 9.54
C LEU A 63 -13.66 -11.10 8.01
N ASN A 64 -12.71 -11.59 7.20
CA ASN A 64 -12.84 -11.54 5.73
C ASN A 64 -14.03 -12.35 5.19
N ARG A 65 -14.51 -13.36 5.93
CA ARG A 65 -15.70 -14.15 5.54
C ARG A 65 -17.00 -13.44 5.88
N HIS A 66 -16.94 -12.42 6.74
CA HIS A 66 -18.04 -11.54 7.09
C HIS A 66 -17.64 -10.11 6.71
N PRO A 67 -17.67 -9.75 5.40
CA PRO A 67 -17.16 -8.47 4.91
C PRO A 67 -17.88 -7.26 5.54
N VAL A 68 -19.05 -7.49 6.14
CA VAL A 68 -19.70 -6.54 7.03
C VAL A 68 -20.15 -7.23 8.30
N LEU A 69 -19.90 -6.60 9.44
CA LEU A 69 -20.49 -6.93 10.73
C LEU A 69 -21.06 -5.67 11.36
N LEU A 70 -22.36 -5.65 11.65
CA LEU A 70 -23.01 -4.51 12.27
C LEU A 70 -23.20 -4.75 13.78
N LEU A 71 -23.00 -3.70 14.57
CA LEU A 71 -23.17 -3.72 16.02
C LEU A 71 -24.31 -2.78 16.40
N ASP A 72 -25.40 -3.33 16.93
CA ASP A 72 -26.52 -2.52 17.43
C ASP A 72 -26.40 -2.32 18.95
N GLY A 73 -26.66 -1.11 19.44
CA GLY A 73 -26.53 -0.81 20.87
C GLY A 73 -25.82 0.52 21.19
N PRO A 74 -25.56 0.79 22.48
CA PRO A 74 -24.94 2.04 22.93
C PRO A 74 -23.53 2.24 22.36
N ALA A 75 -23.17 3.48 22.05
CA ALA A 75 -21.87 3.82 21.47
C ALA A 75 -20.68 3.38 22.33
N GLY A 76 -20.84 3.39 23.66
CA GLY A 76 -19.83 2.89 24.60
C GLY A 76 -19.55 1.41 24.38
N ASP A 77 -20.58 0.58 24.33
CA ASP A 77 -20.46 -0.86 24.13
C ASP A 77 -19.88 -1.22 22.76
N VAL A 78 -20.32 -0.53 21.71
CA VAL A 78 -19.73 -0.70 20.37
C VAL A 78 -18.24 -0.37 20.38
N THR A 79 -17.85 0.72 21.07
CA THR A 79 -16.44 1.09 21.23
C THR A 79 -15.65 0.00 21.94
N GLN A 80 -16.21 -0.62 22.99
CA GLN A 80 -15.52 -1.69 23.74
C GLN A 80 -15.24 -2.92 22.88
N ILE A 81 -16.19 -3.31 22.02
CA ILE A 81 -16.02 -4.45 21.10
C ILE A 81 -15.00 -4.10 20.01
N CYS A 82 -15.12 -2.92 19.38
CA CYS A 82 -14.18 -2.44 18.38
C CYS A 82 -12.75 -2.29 18.92
N ALA A 83 -12.59 -1.80 20.16
CA ALA A 83 -11.30 -1.66 20.83
C ALA A 83 -10.65 -3.02 21.13
N ALA A 84 -11.45 -4.01 21.57
CA ALA A 84 -10.97 -5.37 21.78
C ALA A 84 -10.43 -5.98 20.48
N LEU A 85 -11.22 -5.92 19.39
CA LEU A 85 -10.83 -6.41 18.07
C LEU A 85 -9.57 -5.70 17.55
N ALA A 86 -9.52 -4.37 17.64
CA ALA A 86 -8.38 -3.59 17.15
C ALA A 86 -7.09 -3.92 17.89
N LEU A 87 -7.14 -4.03 19.22
CA LEU A 87 -5.98 -4.34 20.04
C LEU A 87 -5.48 -5.78 19.79
N GLU A 88 -6.40 -6.73 19.67
CA GLU A 88 -6.06 -8.12 19.34
C GLU A 88 -5.40 -8.20 17.95
N LEU A 89 -5.98 -7.56 16.93
CA LEU A 89 -5.43 -7.53 15.57
C LEU A 89 -4.06 -6.83 15.52
N ALA A 90 -3.85 -5.79 16.33
CA ALA A 90 -2.56 -5.12 16.44
C ALA A 90 -1.47 -6.05 17.02
N LEU A 91 -1.84 -6.87 18.00
CA LEU A 91 -0.95 -7.84 18.66
C LEU A 91 -0.72 -9.11 17.84
N ALA A 92 -1.72 -9.54 17.05
CA ALA A 92 -1.72 -10.79 16.31
C ALA A 92 -0.57 -10.85 15.28
N PRO A 93 0.36 -11.82 15.35
CA PRO A 93 1.45 -11.95 14.36
C PRO A 93 0.94 -12.19 12.93
N TRP A 94 -0.18 -12.89 12.77
CA TRP A 94 -0.78 -13.19 11.47
C TRP A 94 -1.45 -11.98 10.80
N ALA A 95 -1.83 -10.96 11.57
CA ALA A 95 -2.40 -9.72 11.04
C ALA A 95 -1.32 -8.69 10.60
N GLY A 96 -0.05 -9.10 10.45
CA GLY A 96 1.08 -8.22 10.15
C GLY A 96 0.92 -7.37 8.88
N GLY A 97 0.29 -7.95 7.86
CA GLY A 97 0.04 -7.26 6.59
C GLY A 97 -1.22 -6.39 6.59
N ALA A 98 -2.23 -6.72 7.40
CA ALA A 98 -3.56 -6.13 7.34
C ALA A 98 -3.52 -4.61 7.62
N ALA A 99 -4.24 -3.84 6.81
CA ALA A 99 -4.42 -2.41 7.03
C ALA A 99 -5.65 -2.22 7.94
N LEU A 100 -5.43 -1.74 9.16
CA LEU A 100 -6.46 -1.57 10.17
C LEU A 100 -6.79 -0.08 10.34
N PHE A 101 -8.00 0.32 9.97
CA PHE A 101 -8.53 1.66 10.19
C PHE A 101 -9.40 1.68 11.44
N THR A 102 -9.13 2.60 12.36
CA THR A 102 -9.93 2.78 13.57
C THR A 102 -10.55 4.18 13.57
N VAL A 103 -11.88 4.26 13.58
CA VAL A 103 -12.58 5.55 13.54
C VAL A 103 -12.95 6.00 14.95
N ALA A 104 -12.40 7.14 15.37
CA ALA A 104 -12.62 7.79 16.66
C ALA A 104 -12.08 7.06 17.90
N PHE A 105 -11.28 6.00 17.74
CA PHE A 105 -10.58 5.33 18.84
C PHE A 105 -9.19 4.80 18.39
N GLY A 106 -8.40 4.28 19.32
CA GLY A 106 -7.15 3.58 19.00
C GLY A 106 -5.95 4.49 18.67
N GLN A 107 -5.99 5.76 19.06
CA GLN A 107 -4.97 6.76 18.71
C GLN A 107 -3.56 6.42 19.22
N ASP A 108 -3.47 5.66 20.31
CA ASP A 108 -2.21 5.23 20.91
C ASP A 108 -1.59 4.00 20.20
N LEU A 109 -2.38 3.25 19.41
CA LEU A 109 -1.95 1.97 18.82
C LEU A 109 -0.75 2.10 17.85
N PRO A 110 -0.68 3.10 16.93
CA PRO A 110 0.46 3.21 16.02
C PRO A 110 1.81 3.41 16.72
N ALA A 111 1.81 4.10 17.88
CA ALA A 111 3.03 4.35 18.64
C ALA A 111 3.55 3.08 19.34
N LEU A 112 2.65 2.20 19.77
CA LEU A 112 2.99 0.95 20.46
C LEU A 112 3.44 -0.15 19.49
N PHE A 113 2.98 -0.09 18.24
CA PHE A 113 3.24 -1.12 17.24
C PHE A 113 3.90 -0.54 15.98
N PRO A 114 5.13 0.02 16.10
CA PRO A 114 5.85 0.58 14.97
C PRO A 114 6.16 -0.53 13.94
N GLY A 115 5.54 -0.44 12.77
CA GLY A 115 5.62 -1.46 11.72
C GLY A 115 4.28 -2.16 11.41
N ARG A 116 3.25 -1.96 12.24
CA ARG A 116 1.87 -2.32 11.90
C ARG A 116 1.21 -1.21 11.08
N ARG A 117 0.33 -1.59 10.15
CA ARG A 117 -0.44 -0.68 9.30
C ARG A 117 -1.74 -0.28 10.00
N ILE A 118 -1.62 0.46 11.09
CA ILE A 118 -2.78 0.94 11.87
C ILE A 118 -2.98 2.42 11.54
N HIS A 119 -4.21 2.77 11.17
CA HIS A 119 -4.62 4.08 10.66
C HIS A 119 -5.78 4.62 11.49
N PRO A 120 -5.51 5.21 12.66
CA PRO A 120 -6.52 5.94 13.40
C PRO A 120 -6.94 7.18 12.62
N VAL A 121 -8.25 7.35 12.46
CA VAL A 121 -8.85 8.47 11.71
C VAL A 121 -9.91 9.15 12.56
N ALA A 122 -10.13 10.44 12.31
CA ALA A 122 -11.01 11.25 13.14
C ALA A 122 -12.49 10.90 12.93
N ASP A 123 -12.88 10.64 11.69
CA ASP A 123 -14.25 10.37 11.28
C ASP A 123 -14.34 9.38 10.10
N THR A 124 -15.57 8.97 9.80
CA THR A 124 -15.89 7.95 8.80
C THR A 124 -15.69 8.45 7.36
N THR A 125 -15.75 9.76 7.12
CA THR A 125 -15.50 10.34 5.79
C THR A 125 -14.01 10.31 5.45
N GLN A 126 -13.16 10.67 6.40
CA GLN A 126 -11.71 10.52 6.27
C GLN A 126 -11.34 9.05 6.04
N ALA A 127 -11.94 8.14 6.83
CA ALA A 127 -11.74 6.71 6.69
C ALA A 127 -12.06 6.24 5.26
N LEU A 128 -13.21 6.62 4.73
CA LEU A 128 -13.65 6.26 3.37
C LEU A 128 -12.68 6.78 2.30
N ARG A 129 -12.21 8.02 2.43
CA ARG A 129 -11.25 8.59 1.46
C ARG A 129 -9.94 7.79 1.43
N GLU A 130 -9.33 7.57 2.59
CA GLU A 130 -8.05 6.84 2.68
C GLU A 130 -8.21 5.36 2.28
N LEU A 131 -9.35 4.76 2.61
CA LEU A 131 -9.67 3.39 2.22
C LEU A 131 -9.91 3.29 0.70
N GLY A 132 -10.59 4.25 0.10
CA GLY A 132 -10.79 4.35 -1.34
C GLY A 132 -9.47 4.50 -2.09
N GLU A 133 -8.56 5.37 -1.61
CA GLU A 133 -7.20 5.51 -2.15
C GLU A 133 -6.46 4.17 -2.14
N ARG A 134 -6.49 3.42 -1.03
CA ARG A 134 -5.83 2.10 -0.92
C ARG A 134 -6.45 1.01 -1.79
N LEU A 135 -7.77 0.93 -1.84
CA LEU A 135 -8.44 -0.06 -2.69
C LEU A 135 -8.19 0.23 -4.16
N LEU A 136 -8.14 1.50 -4.54
CA LEU A 136 -7.79 1.93 -5.89
C LEU A 136 -6.34 1.59 -6.23
N GLU A 137 -5.38 1.88 -5.35
CA GLU A 137 -3.97 1.47 -5.49
C GLU A 137 -3.86 -0.05 -5.69
N ALA A 138 -4.58 -0.83 -4.89
CA ALA A 138 -4.56 -2.28 -5.00
C ALA A 138 -5.19 -2.80 -6.29
N HIS A 139 -6.27 -2.15 -6.77
CA HIS A 139 -6.89 -2.46 -8.05
C HIS A 139 -5.96 -2.15 -9.22
N GLN A 140 -5.18 -1.07 -9.14
CA GLN A 140 -4.20 -0.67 -10.15
C GLN A 140 -2.95 -1.57 -10.18
N HIS A 141 -2.67 -2.27 -9.07
CA HIS A 141 -1.51 -3.15 -8.95
C HIS A 141 -1.91 -4.59 -8.51
N PRO A 142 -2.65 -5.34 -9.35
CA PRO A 142 -3.13 -6.69 -9.00
C PRO A 142 -1.99 -7.70 -8.76
N ASP A 143 -0.81 -7.46 -9.34
CA ASP A 143 0.36 -8.33 -9.19
C ASP A 143 1.14 -8.13 -7.87
N THR A 144 0.78 -7.12 -7.07
CA THR A 144 1.37 -6.89 -5.74
C THR A 144 0.58 -7.67 -4.69
N PRO A 145 1.21 -8.39 -3.73
CA PRO A 145 0.47 -9.07 -2.68
C PRO A 145 -0.41 -8.09 -1.90
N GLN A 146 -1.73 -8.23 -2.05
CA GLN A 146 -2.70 -7.38 -1.38
C GLN A 146 -2.88 -7.82 0.07
N ASN A 147 -2.97 -6.83 0.95
CA ASN A 147 -3.32 -7.06 2.34
C ASN A 147 -4.77 -6.66 2.57
N PRO A 148 -5.54 -7.40 3.39
CA PRO A 148 -6.92 -7.04 3.68
C PRO A 148 -6.99 -5.67 4.35
N CYS A 149 -8.05 -4.93 4.03
CA CYS A 149 -8.40 -3.67 4.68
C CYS A 149 -9.53 -3.93 5.67
N LEU A 150 -9.33 -3.53 6.93
CA LEU A 150 -10.27 -3.67 8.03
C LEU A 150 -10.65 -2.28 8.51
N LEU A 151 -11.93 -1.93 8.44
CA LEU A 151 -12.47 -0.69 8.99
C LEU A 151 -13.28 -1.00 10.24
N LEU A 152 -12.79 -0.56 11.40
CA LEU A 152 -13.51 -0.65 12.67
C LEU A 152 -13.98 0.76 13.05
N SER A 153 -15.29 0.97 13.05
CA SER A 153 -15.89 2.25 13.42
C SER A 153 -16.61 2.15 14.75
N ALA A 154 -16.28 3.04 15.68
CA ALA A 154 -17.11 3.29 16.87
C ALA A 154 -18.20 4.34 16.60
N GLN A 155 -18.06 5.13 15.53
CA GLN A 155 -19.02 6.14 15.12
C GLN A 155 -20.04 5.58 14.12
N PRO A 156 -21.32 6.01 14.19
CA PRO A 156 -22.31 5.65 13.18
C PRO A 156 -21.89 6.12 11.79
N LEU A 157 -22.09 5.27 10.78
CA LEU A 157 -21.92 5.66 9.39
C LEU A 157 -23.07 6.59 8.98
N ASP A 158 -22.79 7.71 8.33
CA ASP A 158 -23.84 8.49 7.68
C ASP A 158 -24.34 7.77 6.40
N ASN A 159 -25.44 8.27 5.83
CA ASN A 159 -26.07 7.63 4.67
C ASN A 159 -25.16 7.61 3.44
N ASP A 160 -24.34 8.64 3.24
CA ASP A 160 -23.49 8.74 2.07
C ASP A 160 -22.30 7.79 2.22
N THR A 161 -21.67 7.76 3.38
CA THR A 161 -20.56 6.86 3.71
C THR A 161 -21.01 5.40 3.67
N ALA A 162 -22.16 5.07 4.25
CA ALA A 162 -22.71 3.71 4.22
C ALA A 162 -22.99 3.25 2.77
N ARG A 163 -23.53 4.12 1.91
CA ARG A 163 -23.78 3.82 0.50
C ARG A 163 -22.49 3.62 -0.29
N HIS A 164 -21.47 4.45 -0.07
CA HIS A 164 -20.17 4.30 -0.73
C HIS A 164 -19.45 3.02 -0.28
N LEU A 165 -19.47 2.70 1.02
CA LEU A 165 -18.93 1.44 1.52
C LEU A 165 -19.66 0.23 0.93
N ALA A 166 -20.99 0.27 0.83
CA ALA A 166 -21.75 -0.79 0.16
C ALA A 166 -21.32 -0.98 -1.30
N ALA A 167 -21.07 0.13 -2.03
CA ALA A 167 -20.58 0.07 -3.39
C ALA A 167 -19.15 -0.51 -3.48
N LEU A 168 -18.26 -0.18 -2.55
CA LEU A 168 -16.91 -0.75 -2.48
C LEU A 168 -16.93 -2.24 -2.14
N LEU A 169 -17.77 -2.64 -1.18
CA LEU A 169 -17.94 -4.05 -0.77
C LEU A 169 -18.55 -4.93 -1.85
N ALA A 170 -19.33 -4.34 -2.77
CA ALA A 170 -19.93 -5.04 -3.90
C ALA A 170 -18.98 -5.20 -5.10
N GLN A 171 -17.83 -4.53 -5.09
CA GLN A 171 -16.83 -4.68 -6.14
C GLN A 171 -15.97 -5.92 -5.91
N ASP A 172 -15.85 -6.75 -6.95
CA ASP A 172 -14.85 -7.82 -6.97
C ASP A 172 -13.47 -7.19 -7.18
N GLY A 173 -12.75 -7.00 -6.08
CA GLY A 173 -11.42 -6.41 -6.03
C GLY A 173 -10.35 -7.41 -5.58
N PRO A 174 -9.08 -7.16 -5.91
CA PRO A 174 -7.98 -8.02 -5.47
C PRO A 174 -7.69 -7.89 -3.96
N THR A 175 -8.17 -6.82 -3.31
CA THR A 175 -8.10 -6.61 -1.86
C THR A 175 -9.45 -6.85 -1.20
N SER A 176 -9.48 -7.72 -0.19
CA SER A 176 -10.66 -7.89 0.66
C SER A 176 -10.86 -6.69 1.60
N LEU A 177 -12.08 -6.15 1.61
CA LEU A 177 -12.54 -5.12 2.52
C LEU A 177 -13.47 -5.75 3.57
N THR A 178 -13.22 -5.45 4.84
CA THR A 178 -14.14 -5.78 5.93
C THR A 178 -14.50 -4.54 6.74
N VAL A 179 -15.78 -4.40 7.09
CA VAL A 179 -16.32 -3.28 7.85
C VAL A 179 -17.02 -3.77 9.11
N VAL A 180 -16.58 -3.29 10.28
CA VAL A 180 -17.32 -3.42 11.55
C VAL A 180 -17.78 -2.04 11.97
N ALA A 181 -19.10 -1.84 12.09
CA ALA A 181 -19.65 -0.51 12.34
C ALA A 181 -20.98 -0.56 13.11
N PRO A 182 -21.42 0.56 13.70
CA PRO A 182 -22.72 0.63 14.35
C PRO A 182 -23.87 0.41 13.35
N ALA A 183 -24.89 -0.35 13.74
CA ALA A 183 -25.95 -0.81 12.84
C ALA A 183 -26.86 0.32 12.31
N GLN A 184 -27.00 1.43 13.04
CA GLN A 184 -28.11 2.40 12.93
C GLN A 184 -28.49 2.75 11.49
N LYS A 185 -27.80 3.70 10.85
CA LYS A 185 -28.09 4.08 9.45
C LYS A 185 -27.45 3.11 8.45
N ALA A 186 -26.47 2.32 8.90
CA ALA A 186 -25.72 1.39 8.06
C ALA A 186 -26.60 0.26 7.53
N ILE A 187 -27.52 -0.26 8.35
CA ILE A 187 -28.39 -1.41 8.00
C ILE A 187 -29.27 -1.15 6.76
N ALA A 188 -29.62 0.11 6.49
CA ALA A 188 -30.41 0.48 5.31
C ALA A 188 -29.65 0.29 3.99
N HIS A 189 -28.32 0.40 4.02
CA HIS A 189 -27.45 0.25 2.84
C HIS A 189 -26.74 -1.10 2.81
N LEU A 190 -26.67 -1.79 3.96
CA LEU A 190 -26.01 -3.09 4.15
C LEU A 190 -27.01 -4.12 4.73
N PRO A 191 -28.14 -4.40 4.07
CA PRO A 191 -29.25 -5.16 4.66
C PRO A 191 -28.95 -6.65 4.87
N HIS A 192 -27.90 -7.17 4.24
CA HIS A 192 -27.49 -8.57 4.36
C HIS A 192 -26.40 -8.80 5.42
N ALA A 193 -25.95 -7.74 6.09
CA ALA A 193 -24.92 -7.87 7.12
C ALA A 193 -25.50 -8.50 8.39
N PRO A 194 -24.79 -9.46 9.02
CA PRO A 194 -25.13 -9.91 10.36
C PRO A 194 -25.09 -8.73 11.34
N VAL A 195 -26.06 -8.68 12.25
CA VAL A 195 -26.18 -7.67 13.29
C VAL A 195 -26.07 -8.37 14.64
N LEU A 196 -25.12 -7.92 15.46
CA LEU A 196 -24.95 -8.38 16.85
C LEU A 196 -25.38 -7.26 17.80
N ASP A 197 -26.00 -7.62 18.92
CA ASP A 197 -26.46 -6.64 19.91
C ASP A 197 -25.30 -6.35 20.89
N ALA A 198 -24.61 -5.23 20.65
CA ALA A 198 -23.59 -4.71 21.53
C ALA A 198 -24.16 -4.25 22.89
N GLY A 199 -25.44 -3.96 23.05
CA GLY A 199 -26.03 -3.67 24.37
C GLY A 199 -26.27 -4.93 25.22
N ASP A 200 -26.42 -6.08 24.59
CA ASP A 200 -26.66 -7.35 25.28
C ASP A 200 -25.35 -8.09 25.61
N HIS A 201 -25.22 -8.47 26.88
CA HIS A 201 -24.07 -9.19 27.43
C HIS A 201 -24.32 -10.71 27.51
N GLY A 202 -25.50 -11.16 27.09
CA GLY A 202 -25.87 -12.56 27.00
C GLY A 202 -25.37 -13.25 25.73
N PRO A 203 -25.69 -14.55 25.58
CA PRO A 203 -25.34 -15.31 24.39
C PRO A 203 -26.16 -14.90 23.15
N GLN A 204 -25.46 -14.70 22.04
CA GLN A 204 -26.01 -14.30 20.74
C GLN A 204 -25.51 -15.22 19.63
N HIS A 205 -26.02 -15.06 18.41
CA HIS A 205 -25.57 -15.85 17.26
C HIS A 205 -25.12 -14.93 16.13
N LEU A 206 -23.94 -15.21 15.57
CA LEU A 206 -23.45 -14.52 14.37
C LEU A 206 -24.17 -15.01 13.11
N ASP A 207 -24.33 -16.33 12.98
CA ASP A 207 -25.03 -17.01 11.91
C ASP A 207 -25.61 -18.34 12.40
N ALA A 208 -26.27 -19.09 11.51
CA ALA A 208 -26.91 -20.36 11.84
C ALA A 208 -25.91 -21.49 12.18
N ASP A 209 -24.65 -21.36 11.74
CA ASP A 209 -23.62 -22.39 11.90
C ASP A 209 -22.73 -22.13 13.13
N THR A 210 -22.74 -20.90 13.64
CA THR A 210 -21.98 -20.45 14.80
C THR A 210 -22.78 -20.71 16.07
N GLY A 211 -22.15 -21.44 17.01
CA GLY A 211 -22.70 -21.63 18.34
C GLY A 211 -22.93 -20.30 19.06
N PRO A 212 -23.65 -20.31 20.20
CA PRO A 212 -23.90 -19.08 20.95
C PRO A 212 -22.57 -18.41 21.35
N ILE A 213 -22.51 -17.08 21.22
CA ILE A 213 -21.33 -16.24 21.45
C ILE A 213 -21.65 -15.18 22.50
N ILE A 214 -20.77 -14.99 23.47
CA ILE A 214 -20.78 -13.82 24.36
C ILE A 214 -19.66 -12.91 23.87
N LEU A 215 -20.01 -11.73 23.36
CA LEU A 215 -19.08 -10.81 22.69
C LEU A 215 -17.93 -10.40 23.60
N GLN A 216 -16.71 -10.42 23.06
CA GLN A 216 -15.57 -9.86 23.78
C GLN A 216 -15.69 -8.35 23.85
N ARG A 217 -15.27 -7.80 24.99
CA ARG A 217 -15.37 -6.37 25.29
C ARG A 217 -14.11 -5.93 25.99
N LEU A 218 -13.67 -4.73 25.69
CA LEU A 218 -12.58 -4.09 26.38
C LEU A 218 -13.02 -2.70 26.81
N ASP A 219 -13.33 -2.55 28.10
CA ASP A 219 -13.66 -1.24 28.65
C ASP A 219 -12.44 -0.30 28.61
N GLU A 220 -12.70 1.02 28.69
CA GLU A 220 -11.65 2.04 28.61
C GLU A 220 -10.57 1.86 29.70
N THR A 221 -10.96 1.40 30.90
CA THR A 221 -10.00 1.22 32.00
C THR A 221 -9.07 0.04 31.73
N ALA A 222 -9.60 -1.08 31.28
CA ALA A 222 -8.85 -2.26 30.88
C ALA A 222 -7.98 -1.96 29.63
N TYR A 223 -8.53 -1.23 28.64
CA TYR A 223 -7.77 -0.77 27.48
C TYR A 223 -6.55 0.05 27.90
N ARG A 224 -6.75 1.08 28.72
CA ARG A 224 -5.65 1.93 29.25
C ARG A 224 -4.62 1.14 30.03
N GLN A 225 -5.04 0.17 30.83
CA GLN A 225 -4.12 -0.70 31.59
C GLN A 225 -3.24 -1.54 30.65
N ILE A 226 -3.82 -2.16 29.62
CA ILE A 226 -3.07 -2.97 28.66
C ILE A 226 -2.09 -2.10 27.87
N ILE A 227 -2.55 -0.95 27.35
CA ILE A 227 -1.71 -0.01 26.60
C ILE A 227 -0.54 0.49 27.48
N SER A 228 -0.81 0.84 28.73
CA SER A 228 0.23 1.24 29.69
C SER A 228 1.23 0.13 29.97
N ALA A 229 0.77 -1.13 30.09
CA ALA A 229 1.64 -2.28 30.28
C ALA A 229 2.53 -2.53 29.05
N LEU A 230 1.98 -2.38 27.84
CA LEU A 230 2.70 -2.56 26.57
C LEU A 230 3.71 -1.44 26.30
N ALA A 231 3.45 -0.22 26.78
CA ALA A 231 4.35 0.92 26.63
C ALA A 231 5.63 0.83 27.49
N GLN A 232 5.64 -0.05 28.50
CA GLN A 232 6.80 -0.22 29.37
C GLN A 232 7.89 -1.06 28.68
N PRO A 233 9.17 -0.64 28.72
CA PRO A 233 10.25 -1.47 28.19
C PRO A 233 10.29 -2.80 28.95
N PRO A 234 10.57 -3.93 28.28
CA PRO A 234 10.70 -5.21 28.96
C PRO A 234 11.93 -5.17 29.89
N GLY A 235 11.74 -4.83 31.17
CA GLY A 235 12.83 -4.84 32.15
C GLY A 235 12.80 -3.95 33.39
N THR A 236 11.68 -3.32 33.81
CA THR A 236 11.67 -2.51 35.06
C THR A 236 10.64 -2.95 36.12
N GLY A 237 9.99 -4.10 35.92
CA GLY A 237 9.22 -4.74 36.99
C GLY A 237 10.14 -5.42 38.00
N ARG A 238 10.37 -4.76 39.15
CA ARG A 238 10.89 -5.40 40.36
C ARG A 238 10.05 -6.65 40.63
N ARG A 239 10.66 -7.82 40.44
CA ARG A 239 10.11 -9.12 40.82
C ARG A 239 9.94 -9.10 42.34
N GLU A 240 8.73 -8.85 42.83
CA GLU A 240 8.36 -9.26 44.18
C GLU A 240 8.24 -10.79 44.16
N GLU A 241 9.37 -11.43 44.43
CA GLU A 241 9.42 -12.84 44.81
C GLU A 241 8.70 -12.98 46.16
N SER A 242 7.39 -13.20 46.11
CA SER A 242 6.71 -13.90 47.20
C SER A 242 7.04 -15.39 47.05
N SER A 243 8.15 -15.76 47.68
CA SER A 243 8.50 -17.14 48.01
C SER A 243 7.30 -17.84 48.64
N SER A 244 6.92 -18.98 48.08
CA SER A 244 6.27 -20.04 48.84
C SER A 244 6.72 -21.37 48.27
N ALA A 245 7.78 -21.87 48.89
CA ALA A 245 8.23 -23.23 48.76
C ALA A 245 7.14 -24.20 49.19
N ASP A 246 6.87 -25.17 48.32
CA ASP A 246 6.60 -26.58 48.60
C ASP A 246 6.15 -26.92 50.03
N THR A 247 4.86 -27.22 50.22
CA THR A 247 4.45 -28.20 51.22
C THR A 247 3.16 -28.91 50.79
N ARG A 248 3.25 -30.24 50.70
CA ARG A 248 2.16 -31.21 50.47
C ARG A 248 1.02 -31.11 51.51
N PRO A 249 -0.18 -31.62 51.17
CA PRO A 249 -1.40 -31.37 51.94
C PRO A 249 -1.51 -32.23 53.21
N ARG A 250 -2.02 -31.62 54.28
CA ARG A 250 -2.62 -32.34 55.42
C ARG A 250 -3.95 -31.68 55.82
N THR A 251 -4.95 -32.55 55.98
CA THR A 251 -6.37 -32.34 56.28
C THR A 251 -6.63 -31.85 57.73
N PRO A 252 -7.87 -31.38 58.04
CA PRO A 252 -8.23 -30.43 59.10
C PRO A 252 -8.61 -31.13 60.43
N PRO A 253 -8.90 -30.36 61.50
CA PRO A 253 -10.29 -30.00 61.86
C PRO A 253 -10.37 -28.54 62.37
N GLY A 254 -11.48 -27.81 62.39
CA GLY A 254 -12.85 -28.15 62.75
C GLY A 254 -13.27 -27.18 63.87
N ASP A 255 -14.25 -26.35 63.59
CA ASP A 255 -15.30 -25.82 64.48
C ASP A 255 -15.69 -24.38 64.12
N ALA A 256 -16.98 -24.26 63.79
CA ALA A 256 -17.76 -23.03 63.64
C ALA A 256 -18.05 -22.41 65.04
N PRO A 257 -18.99 -21.47 65.20
CA PRO A 257 -19.59 -20.49 64.29
C PRO A 257 -19.56 -19.05 64.88
N CYS A 258 -20.03 -18.06 64.13
CA CYS A 258 -20.95 -16.98 64.55
C CYS A 258 -20.71 -15.68 63.77
N GLU A 259 -21.62 -15.45 62.83
CA GLU A 259 -22.46 -14.27 62.56
C GLU A 259 -22.12 -12.84 63.07
N PRO A 260 -22.66 -11.81 62.37
CA PRO A 260 -22.21 -10.42 62.20
C PRO A 260 -22.87 -9.48 63.27
N PRO A 261 -23.09 -8.14 63.15
CA PRO A 261 -22.93 -7.17 62.05
C PRO A 261 -22.46 -5.74 62.51
N GLU A 262 -22.79 -4.73 61.69
CA GLU A 262 -23.03 -3.30 62.04
C GLU A 262 -21.84 -2.32 61.97
N HIS A 263 -21.88 -1.36 61.02
CA HIS A 263 -22.31 0.05 61.17
C HIS A 263 -21.29 0.88 61.99
N ALA A 264 -20.88 2.10 61.66
CA ALA A 264 -21.24 3.08 60.66
C ALA A 264 -20.15 4.19 60.65
N GLU A 265 -20.35 5.18 59.78
CA GLU A 265 -20.04 6.60 59.99
C GLU A 265 -18.60 7.15 59.83
N THR A 266 -18.43 7.85 58.69
CA THR A 266 -17.71 9.13 58.44
C THR A 266 -17.60 10.06 59.67
N PRO A 267 -16.62 10.99 59.80
CA PRO A 267 -16.43 12.10 58.84
C PRO A 267 -14.99 12.66 58.64
N ALA A 268 -14.88 13.55 57.66
CA ALA A 268 -13.71 14.35 57.28
C ALA A 268 -13.23 15.35 58.35
N PRO A 269 -12.09 16.04 58.09
CA PRO A 269 -12.19 17.49 57.99
C PRO A 269 -11.43 18.13 56.81
N ARG A 270 -11.89 19.35 56.48
CA ARG A 270 -11.38 20.34 55.51
C ARG A 270 -10.24 21.20 56.10
N TYR A 271 -9.42 21.76 55.21
CA TYR A 271 -8.92 23.17 55.15
C TYR A 271 -8.42 23.38 53.69
N ASP A 272 -9.03 24.20 52.81
CA ASP A 272 -8.94 25.67 52.62
C ASP A 272 -7.47 26.17 52.62
N ARG A 273 -6.93 27.03 51.73
CA ARG A 273 -7.33 27.88 50.57
C ARG A 273 -5.98 28.48 50.05
N THR A 274 -5.71 28.82 48.79
CA THR A 274 -5.96 30.08 48.01
C THR A 274 -5.01 30.05 46.79
N SER A 275 -5.49 30.16 45.54
CA SER A 275 -5.61 31.37 44.69
C SER A 275 -4.33 31.84 43.96
N SER A 276 -4.36 31.89 42.62
CA SER A 276 -4.06 33.10 41.83
C SER A 276 -4.38 32.91 40.34
N GLU A 277 -5.25 33.77 39.81
CA GLU A 277 -5.48 34.05 38.39
C GLU A 277 -4.31 34.81 37.76
N ALA A 278 -4.18 34.70 36.42
CA ALA A 278 -3.71 35.78 35.57
C ALA A 278 -4.35 35.66 34.16
N THR A 279 -5.15 36.65 33.81
CA THR A 279 -5.71 36.97 32.49
C THR A 279 -4.72 37.85 31.70
N ASP A 280 -4.63 37.74 30.37
CA ASP A 280 -5.24 38.70 29.41
C ASP A 280 -4.62 38.71 27.97
N VAL A 281 -5.52 38.89 26.99
CA VAL A 281 -5.48 39.42 25.58
C VAL A 281 -4.75 38.71 24.38
N PRO A 282 -5.39 38.64 23.17
CA PRO A 282 -4.91 37.94 21.96
C PRO A 282 -4.37 38.85 20.82
N SER A 283 -3.66 38.26 19.83
CA SER A 283 -3.44 38.85 18.48
C SER A 283 -2.81 37.84 17.49
N PRO A 284 -2.73 38.10 16.15
CA PRO A 284 -3.75 37.76 15.15
C PRO A 284 -3.28 36.75 14.07
N ALA A 285 -4.24 36.27 13.28
CA ALA A 285 -4.06 35.35 12.16
C ALA A 285 -3.47 36.00 10.89
N LEU A 286 -2.71 35.22 10.11
CA LEU A 286 -2.48 35.41 8.67
C LEU A 286 -2.55 34.05 7.92
N PRO A 287 -2.95 34.05 6.63
CA PRO A 287 -3.44 32.88 5.91
C PRO A 287 -2.41 32.24 4.93
N ALA A 288 -2.85 31.12 4.33
CA ALA A 288 -2.32 30.38 3.17
C ALA A 288 -1.51 29.10 3.48
N ALA A 289 -2.23 27.99 3.64
CA ALA A 289 -1.69 26.65 3.47
C ALA A 289 -1.50 26.37 1.97
N VAL A 290 -0.25 26.21 1.55
CA VAL A 290 0.13 25.64 0.25
C VAL A 290 -0.16 24.12 0.29
N PRO A 291 -0.68 23.50 -0.78
CA PRO A 291 -0.89 22.06 -0.80
C PRO A 291 0.44 21.33 -0.65
N ARG A 292 0.54 20.45 0.36
CA ARG A 292 1.62 19.45 0.41
C ARG A 292 1.43 18.48 -0.77
N PRO A 293 2.49 18.10 -1.49
CA PRO A 293 2.39 17.00 -2.44
C PRO A 293 2.04 15.70 -1.69
N PRO A 294 1.26 14.78 -2.31
CA PRO A 294 0.90 13.52 -1.68
C PRO A 294 2.17 12.69 -1.48
N ALA A 295 2.50 12.43 -0.21
CA ALA A 295 3.49 11.43 0.15
C ALA A 295 2.78 10.06 0.12
N SER A 296 2.76 9.41 -1.04
CA SER A 296 2.50 7.96 -1.16
C SER A 296 3.07 7.47 -2.48
N LEU A 297 4.35 7.14 -2.47
CA LEU A 297 4.95 6.22 -3.43
C LEU A 297 5.45 5.03 -2.60
N THR A 298 4.59 4.04 -2.41
CA THR A 298 4.96 2.80 -1.70
C THR A 298 5.57 1.84 -2.71
N LEU A 299 6.83 1.50 -2.49
CA LEU A 299 7.62 0.65 -3.37
C LEU A 299 7.49 -0.81 -2.92
N GLY A 300 7.29 -1.72 -3.88
CA GLY A 300 7.31 -3.16 -3.66
C GLY A 300 8.69 -3.68 -3.22
N PRO A 301 8.76 -4.92 -2.69
CA PRO A 301 9.99 -5.49 -2.17
C PRO A 301 11.05 -5.71 -3.27
N GLU A 302 12.28 -5.33 -2.96
CA GLU A 302 13.45 -5.56 -3.81
C GLU A 302 13.79 -7.07 -3.89
N PRO A 303 14.32 -7.56 -5.03
CA PRO A 303 14.96 -8.87 -5.07
C PRO A 303 16.31 -8.80 -4.32
N ALA A 304 16.43 -9.60 -3.26
CA ALA A 304 17.69 -9.78 -2.54
C ALA A 304 18.77 -10.35 -3.48
N GLY A 305 19.83 -9.58 -3.71
CA GLY A 305 21.00 -10.01 -4.47
C GLY A 305 21.83 -8.89 -5.08
N ALA A 306 22.16 -7.84 -4.33
CA ALA A 306 23.13 -6.83 -4.76
C ALA A 306 24.21 -6.65 -3.68
N VAL A 307 25.41 -7.14 -3.99
CA VAL A 307 26.62 -6.86 -3.21
C VAL A 307 27.04 -5.41 -3.50
N VAL A 308 27.23 -4.62 -2.45
CA VAL A 308 27.73 -3.23 -2.48
C VAL A 308 29.22 -3.22 -2.87
N PRO A 309 29.68 -2.45 -3.86
CA PRO A 309 31.10 -2.17 -4.01
C PRO A 309 31.51 -0.94 -3.18
N PRO A 310 32.74 -0.93 -2.62
CA PRO A 310 33.28 0.21 -1.87
C PRO A 310 33.72 1.37 -2.79
N ASP A 311 33.87 2.51 -2.14
CA ASP A 311 34.18 3.87 -2.62
C ASP A 311 34.87 4.09 -3.97
N ALA A 312 34.45 5.21 -4.57
CA ALA A 312 35.01 5.85 -5.74
C ALA A 312 36.48 6.27 -5.52
N ALA A 313 37.43 5.44 -5.97
CA ALA A 313 38.80 5.84 -6.27
C ALA A 313 39.57 4.81 -7.12
N ASP A 314 38.96 4.21 -8.16
CA ASP A 314 39.72 3.55 -9.25
C ASP A 314 38.84 3.31 -10.50
N ALA A 315 38.40 4.39 -11.14
CA ALA A 315 37.58 4.32 -12.36
C ALA A 315 38.48 4.32 -13.60
N GLY A 316 39.02 3.14 -13.93
CA GLY A 316 39.76 2.94 -15.16
C GLY A 316 39.84 1.47 -15.54
N ASN A 317 38.89 1.00 -16.35
CA ASN A 317 38.97 -0.25 -17.14
C ASN A 317 38.42 -1.56 -16.53
N ARG A 318 37.28 -1.53 -15.81
CA ARG A 318 36.40 -2.71 -15.71
C ARG A 318 35.23 -2.58 -16.69
N PRO A 319 34.89 -3.62 -17.48
CA PRO A 319 33.71 -3.60 -18.32
C PRO A 319 32.48 -3.40 -17.43
N GLN A 320 31.75 -2.30 -17.62
CA GLN A 320 30.49 -2.07 -16.94
C GLN A 320 29.52 -3.19 -17.35
N ALA A 321 28.75 -3.77 -16.42
CA ALA A 321 27.75 -4.79 -16.77
C ALA A 321 26.81 -4.25 -17.87
N PRO A 322 26.29 -5.09 -18.79
CA PRO A 322 25.45 -4.60 -19.86
C PRO A 322 24.11 -4.06 -19.34
N GLN A 323 23.58 -3.08 -20.05
CA GLN A 323 22.32 -2.41 -19.72
C GLN A 323 21.25 -2.68 -20.78
N ILE A 324 20.05 -2.98 -20.30
CA ILE A 324 18.79 -2.95 -21.07
C ILE A 324 18.17 -1.58 -20.87
N ARG A 325 17.72 -0.97 -21.95
CA ARG A 325 17.11 0.35 -21.90
C ARG A 325 15.70 0.32 -22.51
N VAL A 326 14.69 0.61 -21.70
CA VAL A 326 13.27 0.53 -22.06
C VAL A 326 12.52 1.86 -21.92
N LEU A 327 13.12 2.90 -21.35
CA LEU A 327 12.52 4.24 -21.26
C LEU A 327 12.65 5.01 -22.58
N GLY A 328 12.10 4.43 -23.64
CA GLY A 328 12.21 4.82 -25.03
C GLY A 328 12.05 3.60 -25.93
N ALA A 329 12.45 3.68 -27.19
CA ALA A 329 12.63 2.48 -28.00
C ALA A 329 13.59 1.50 -27.30
N VAL A 330 13.27 0.20 -27.33
CA VAL A 330 14.03 -0.82 -26.59
C VAL A 330 15.43 -0.95 -27.19
N GLU A 331 16.44 -0.70 -26.37
CA GLU A 331 17.85 -0.79 -26.73
C GLU A 331 18.59 -1.67 -25.72
N VAL A 332 19.66 -2.34 -26.18
CA VAL A 332 20.51 -3.19 -25.35
C VAL A 332 21.95 -3.00 -25.76
N ASP A 333 22.85 -2.90 -24.79
CA ASP A 333 24.28 -2.78 -25.07
C ASP A 333 24.79 -3.92 -25.96
N GLY A 334 25.60 -3.56 -26.97
CA GLY A 334 26.14 -4.51 -27.93
C GLY A 334 25.15 -5.01 -29.00
N ILE A 335 23.90 -4.56 -28.98
CA ILE A 335 22.89 -4.89 -30.01
C ILE A 335 22.67 -3.67 -30.91
N ALA A 336 22.80 -3.87 -32.23
CA ALA A 336 22.53 -2.81 -33.21
C ALA A 336 21.04 -2.43 -33.23
N SER A 337 20.71 -1.18 -33.53
CA SER A 337 19.31 -0.71 -33.66
C SER A 337 18.65 -1.07 -35.00
N THR A 338 19.36 -1.76 -35.91
CA THR A 338 18.90 -2.07 -37.27
C THR A 338 18.73 -3.58 -37.51
N GLY A 339 18.02 -3.92 -38.59
CA GLY A 339 17.79 -5.30 -39.00
C GLY A 339 17.05 -6.10 -37.92
N HIS A 340 17.67 -7.18 -37.44
CA HIS A 340 17.08 -8.04 -36.42
C HIS A 340 17.30 -7.55 -34.98
N GLY A 341 18.10 -6.50 -34.80
CA GLY A 341 18.49 -5.99 -33.48
C GLY A 341 17.33 -5.55 -32.60
N PRO A 342 16.33 -4.79 -33.09
CA PRO A 342 15.16 -4.40 -32.29
C PRO A 342 14.41 -5.61 -31.71
N ARG A 343 14.24 -6.68 -32.49
CA ARG A 343 13.59 -7.92 -32.01
C ARG A 343 14.46 -8.68 -31.00
N THR A 344 15.78 -8.63 -31.14
CA THR A 344 16.71 -9.19 -30.14
C THR A 344 16.69 -8.38 -28.84
N ALA A 345 16.60 -7.06 -28.93
CA ALA A 345 16.48 -6.17 -27.78
C ALA A 345 15.15 -6.38 -27.03
N GLN A 346 14.04 -6.52 -27.76
CA GLN A 346 12.74 -6.90 -27.18
C GLN A 346 12.78 -8.27 -26.48
N LEU A 347 13.49 -9.25 -27.04
CA LEU A 347 13.69 -10.54 -26.38
C LEU A 347 14.45 -10.40 -25.05
N ALA A 348 15.49 -9.56 -25.01
CA ALA A 348 16.20 -9.28 -23.76
C ALA A 348 15.30 -8.63 -22.72
N ALA A 349 14.51 -7.63 -23.12
CA ALA A 349 13.54 -6.98 -22.24
C ALA A 349 12.49 -7.99 -21.72
N LEU A 350 11.95 -8.86 -22.58
CA LEU A 350 11.01 -9.91 -22.17
C LEU A 350 11.63 -10.82 -21.10
N LEU A 351 12.85 -11.32 -21.33
CA LEU A 351 13.52 -12.21 -20.38
C LEU A 351 13.90 -11.52 -19.06
N TYR A 352 14.08 -10.19 -19.08
CA TYR A 352 14.34 -9.38 -17.90
C TYR A 352 13.09 -9.20 -17.05
N PHE A 353 11.98 -8.77 -17.66
CA PHE A 353 10.73 -8.47 -16.95
C PHE A 353 9.88 -9.71 -16.65
N ARG A 354 10.04 -10.79 -17.43
CA ARG A 354 9.31 -12.05 -17.26
C ARG A 354 10.30 -13.22 -17.23
N PRO A 355 11.14 -13.32 -16.19
CA PRO A 355 12.07 -14.44 -16.06
C PRO A 355 11.29 -15.75 -15.83
N GLY A 356 11.93 -16.89 -16.10
CA GLY A 356 11.29 -18.18 -15.78
C GLY A 356 10.38 -18.73 -16.88
N ARG A 357 10.43 -18.19 -18.12
CA ARG A 357 9.59 -18.63 -19.24
C ARG A 357 10.18 -19.82 -20.00
N THR A 358 9.31 -20.72 -20.47
CA THR A 358 9.67 -21.85 -21.35
C THR A 358 9.88 -21.40 -22.81
N THR A 359 10.38 -22.28 -23.69
CA THR A 359 10.55 -21.98 -25.13
C THR A 359 9.25 -21.51 -25.77
N ASP A 360 8.16 -22.25 -25.54
CA ASP A 360 6.86 -21.99 -26.16
C ASP A 360 6.24 -20.67 -25.67
N ALA A 361 6.33 -20.41 -24.35
CA ALA A 361 5.89 -19.16 -23.77
C ALA A 361 6.66 -17.95 -24.32
N VAL A 362 8.00 -18.02 -24.42
CA VAL A 362 8.81 -16.94 -25.00
C VAL A 362 8.47 -16.72 -26.47
N CYS A 363 8.27 -17.79 -27.25
CA CYS A 363 7.93 -17.67 -28.66
C CYS A 363 6.56 -16.98 -28.87
N THR A 364 5.59 -17.32 -28.03
CA THR A 364 4.25 -16.71 -28.04
C THR A 364 4.29 -15.27 -27.56
N ASP A 365 5.01 -14.96 -26.48
CA ASP A 365 5.14 -13.59 -25.95
C ASP A 365 5.83 -12.66 -26.96
N MET A 366 6.77 -13.17 -27.78
CA MET A 366 7.43 -12.36 -28.81
C MET A 366 6.52 -12.00 -29.98
N ASP A 367 5.51 -12.82 -30.28
CA ASP A 367 4.50 -12.58 -31.31
C ASP A 367 3.26 -13.45 -31.07
N PRO A 368 2.21 -12.94 -30.40
CA PRO A 368 1.04 -13.75 -30.07
C PRO A 368 0.21 -14.19 -31.28
N HIS A 369 0.28 -13.44 -32.39
CA HIS A 369 -0.48 -13.75 -33.59
C HIS A 369 0.26 -14.73 -34.51
N THR A 370 1.60 -14.60 -34.58
CA THR A 370 2.46 -15.51 -35.34
C THR A 370 3.67 -15.90 -34.47
N PRO A 371 3.49 -16.83 -33.50
CA PRO A 371 4.53 -17.22 -32.56
C PRO A 371 5.83 -17.58 -33.26
N TRP A 372 6.94 -17.20 -32.65
CA TRP A 372 8.26 -17.53 -33.18
C TRP A 372 8.47 -19.04 -33.26
N THR A 373 9.22 -19.48 -34.26
CA THR A 373 9.74 -20.85 -34.23
C THR A 373 10.87 -20.96 -33.20
N PRO A 374 11.10 -22.14 -32.61
CA PRO A 374 12.24 -22.37 -31.72
C PRO A 374 13.58 -21.99 -32.38
N ASN A 375 13.74 -22.22 -33.68
CA ASN A 375 14.94 -21.84 -34.43
C ASN A 375 15.17 -20.33 -34.45
N THR A 376 14.10 -19.54 -34.65
CA THR A 376 14.16 -18.08 -34.56
C THR A 376 14.60 -17.63 -33.17
N LEU A 377 14.00 -18.21 -32.12
CA LEU A 377 14.37 -17.92 -30.74
C LEU A 377 15.84 -18.26 -30.46
N TYR A 378 16.32 -19.44 -30.87
CA TYR A 378 17.71 -19.85 -30.68
C TYR A 378 18.69 -18.94 -31.41
N ALA A 379 18.37 -18.50 -32.64
CA ALA A 379 19.20 -17.57 -33.38
C ALA A 379 19.33 -16.22 -32.66
N ARG A 380 18.23 -15.70 -32.08
CA ARG A 380 18.22 -14.43 -31.32
C ARG A 380 18.93 -14.56 -29.97
N LEU A 381 18.75 -15.68 -29.27
CA LEU A 381 19.50 -15.98 -28.05
C LEU A 381 21.01 -16.12 -28.30
N HIS A 382 21.41 -16.66 -29.46
CA HIS A 382 22.82 -16.70 -29.85
C HIS A 382 23.37 -15.28 -30.10
N GLN A 383 22.61 -14.42 -30.79
CA GLN A 383 22.98 -13.01 -30.95
C GLN A 383 23.10 -12.30 -29.60
N LEU A 384 22.15 -12.51 -28.69
CA LEU A 384 22.17 -11.92 -27.36
C LEU A 384 23.37 -12.38 -26.53
N ARG A 385 23.70 -13.68 -26.54
CA ARG A 385 24.91 -14.21 -25.88
C ARG A 385 26.18 -13.58 -26.41
N ARG A 386 26.30 -13.45 -27.74
CA ARG A 386 27.47 -12.85 -28.38
C ARG A 386 27.61 -11.36 -28.04
N ALA A 387 26.50 -10.64 -27.93
CA ALA A 387 26.49 -9.21 -27.63
C ALA A 387 26.80 -8.92 -26.15
N LEU A 388 26.17 -9.65 -25.23
CA LEU A 388 26.29 -9.38 -23.79
C LEU A 388 27.55 -10.01 -23.18
N GLY A 389 28.02 -11.14 -23.71
CA GLY A 389 29.23 -11.80 -23.23
C GLY A 389 29.09 -12.34 -21.80
N ASN A 390 30.18 -12.21 -21.03
CA ASN A 390 30.32 -12.74 -19.68
C ASN A 390 30.65 -11.61 -18.69
N ASP A 391 30.34 -11.82 -17.42
CA ASP A 391 30.76 -10.95 -16.32
C ASP A 391 32.26 -11.06 -16.02
N ALA A 392 32.73 -10.29 -15.03
CA ALA A 392 34.13 -10.27 -14.61
C ALA A 392 34.63 -11.62 -14.07
N ASP A 393 33.72 -12.45 -13.56
CA ASP A 393 34.00 -13.79 -13.02
C ASP A 393 33.90 -14.89 -14.10
N GLY A 394 33.58 -14.52 -15.34
CA GLY A 394 33.45 -15.42 -16.49
C GLY A 394 32.07 -16.07 -16.63
N ASN A 395 31.08 -15.70 -15.83
CA ASN A 395 29.71 -16.20 -15.93
C ASN A 395 28.98 -15.54 -17.11
N PRO A 396 28.28 -16.29 -17.97
CA PRO A 396 27.56 -15.72 -19.09
C PRO A 396 26.35 -14.89 -18.64
N TYR A 397 26.19 -13.69 -19.21
CA TYR A 397 25.03 -12.84 -18.95
C TYR A 397 23.71 -13.46 -19.44
N VAL A 398 23.80 -14.35 -20.43
CA VAL A 398 22.67 -15.16 -20.93
C VAL A 398 23.03 -16.65 -20.82
N PRO A 399 22.77 -17.27 -19.66
CA PRO A 399 23.06 -18.68 -19.42
C PRO A 399 22.47 -19.61 -20.50
N ARG A 400 23.17 -20.72 -20.76
CA ARG A 400 22.59 -21.84 -21.52
C ARG A 400 21.72 -22.66 -20.59
N ARG A 401 20.63 -23.20 -21.13
CA ARG A 401 19.78 -24.13 -20.39
C ARG A 401 20.48 -25.48 -20.23
N GLY A 402 20.27 -26.15 -19.11
CA GLY A 402 20.77 -27.51 -18.89
C GLY A 402 19.88 -28.55 -19.55
N ARG A 403 18.57 -28.44 -19.36
CA ARG A 403 17.51 -29.27 -19.95
C ARG A 403 16.57 -28.45 -20.83
N THR A 404 15.86 -29.11 -21.73
CA THR A 404 14.89 -28.46 -22.64
C THR A 404 13.72 -27.83 -21.89
N GLU A 405 13.32 -28.41 -20.75
CA GLU A 405 12.24 -27.93 -19.88
C GLU A 405 12.67 -26.76 -18.97
N ASP A 406 13.98 -26.48 -18.87
CA ASP A 406 14.45 -25.39 -18.05
C ASP A 406 13.97 -24.04 -18.60
N ALA A 407 13.65 -23.16 -17.69
CA ALA A 407 13.24 -21.81 -18.02
C ALA A 407 14.41 -20.91 -18.42
N TYR A 408 14.15 -19.94 -19.30
CA TYR A 408 15.11 -18.90 -19.62
C TYR A 408 15.22 -17.87 -18.49
N ARG A 409 16.45 -17.48 -18.18
CA ARG A 409 16.80 -16.44 -17.21
C ARG A 409 17.98 -15.64 -17.71
N LEU A 410 18.02 -14.37 -17.35
CA LEU A 410 19.17 -13.49 -17.52
C LEU A 410 20.00 -13.48 -16.22
N HIS A 411 21.29 -13.18 -16.33
CA HIS A 411 22.14 -12.99 -15.17
C HIS A 411 21.68 -11.76 -14.35
N PRO A 412 21.62 -11.85 -13.01
CA PRO A 412 21.07 -10.77 -12.17
C PRO A 412 21.87 -9.46 -12.24
N GLY A 413 23.14 -9.52 -12.64
CA GLY A 413 23.98 -8.33 -12.83
C GLY A 413 23.63 -7.47 -14.05
N ILE A 414 22.67 -7.86 -14.90
CA ILE A 414 22.19 -7.01 -16.01
C ILE A 414 21.43 -5.80 -15.44
N ARG A 415 21.81 -4.60 -15.88
CA ARG A 415 21.15 -3.35 -15.45
C ARG A 415 19.94 -3.03 -16.33
N CYS A 416 19.00 -2.26 -15.79
CA CYS A 416 17.88 -1.70 -16.54
C CYS A 416 17.73 -0.20 -16.23
N ASP A 417 17.43 0.63 -17.24
CA ASP A 417 17.17 2.07 -17.02
C ASP A 417 15.89 2.31 -16.21
N TRP A 418 14.89 1.45 -16.31
CA TRP A 418 13.68 1.52 -15.49
C TRP A 418 13.95 1.27 -14.01
N THR A 419 14.75 0.26 -13.66
CA THR A 419 15.07 0.01 -12.24
C THR A 419 15.94 1.13 -11.66
N ALA A 420 16.83 1.72 -12.47
CA ALA A 420 17.57 2.92 -12.09
C ALA A 420 16.64 4.14 -11.88
N PHE A 421 15.65 4.34 -12.77
CA PHE A 421 14.63 5.38 -12.61
C PHE A 421 13.85 5.21 -11.30
N GLN A 422 13.36 4.00 -11.00
CA GLN A 422 12.63 3.71 -9.76
C GLN A 422 13.49 3.94 -8.50
N HIS A 423 14.78 3.63 -8.56
CA HIS A 423 15.69 3.87 -7.44
C HIS A 423 15.90 5.37 -7.20
N LEU A 424 16.07 6.16 -8.27
CA LEU A 424 16.24 7.61 -8.19
C LEU A 424 14.98 8.30 -7.66
N THR A 425 13.80 7.92 -8.14
CA THR A 425 12.52 8.48 -7.63
C THR A 425 12.25 8.07 -6.19
N ARG A 426 12.57 6.83 -5.79
CA ARG A 426 12.52 6.38 -4.40
C ARG A 426 13.43 7.20 -3.49
N THR A 427 14.64 7.49 -3.96
CA THR A 427 15.63 8.28 -3.21
C THR A 427 15.17 9.73 -3.06
N ALA A 428 14.51 10.30 -4.07
CA ALA A 428 13.95 11.64 -3.95
C ALA A 428 12.89 11.74 -2.84
N LEU A 429 12.04 10.72 -2.66
CA LEU A 429 11.00 10.71 -1.63
C LEU A 429 11.56 10.77 -0.22
N THR A 430 12.65 10.06 0.05
CA THR A 430 13.29 10.07 1.37
C THR A 430 13.95 11.42 1.68
N GLN A 431 14.25 12.21 0.65
CA GLN A 431 14.86 13.54 0.72
C GLN A 431 13.85 14.69 0.71
N GLY A 432 12.56 14.42 0.46
CA GLY A 432 11.52 15.44 0.42
C GLY A 432 11.78 16.53 -0.63
N THR A 433 11.76 17.79 -0.22
CA THR A 433 11.97 18.95 -1.13
C THR A 433 13.41 19.06 -1.65
N ASP A 434 14.38 18.42 -0.99
CA ASP A 434 15.77 18.37 -1.44
C ASP A 434 16.02 17.28 -2.49
N GLY A 435 15.02 16.42 -2.75
CA GLY A 435 15.06 15.31 -3.69
C GLY A 435 15.04 15.69 -5.18
N LEU A 436 15.20 16.96 -5.53
CA LEU A 436 15.12 17.45 -6.91
C LEU A 436 16.19 16.83 -7.83
N ALA A 437 17.43 16.75 -7.36
CA ALA A 437 18.54 16.26 -8.18
C ALA A 437 18.36 14.79 -8.61
N PRO A 438 17.96 13.85 -7.72
CA PRO A 438 17.59 12.50 -8.14
C PRO A 438 16.43 12.46 -9.15
N LEU A 439 15.39 13.30 -8.99
CA LEU A 439 14.27 13.33 -9.95
C LEU A 439 14.73 13.80 -11.34
N GLU A 440 15.60 14.82 -11.41
CA GLU A 440 16.16 15.29 -12.68
C GLU A 440 17.07 14.25 -13.34
N GLN A 441 17.87 13.53 -12.55
CA GLN A 441 18.65 12.38 -13.04
C GLN A 441 17.74 11.26 -13.57
N ALA A 442 16.59 11.02 -12.93
CA ALA A 442 15.62 10.04 -13.40
C ALA A 442 15.05 10.44 -14.76
N LEU A 443 14.65 11.71 -14.95
CA LEU A 443 14.15 12.22 -16.23
C LEU A 443 15.19 12.14 -17.35
N GLN A 444 16.49 12.29 -17.05
CA GLN A 444 17.56 12.13 -18.04
C GLN A 444 17.67 10.71 -18.62
N LEU A 445 17.11 9.70 -17.95
CA LEU A 445 17.07 8.32 -18.46
C LEU A 445 15.99 8.14 -19.54
N VAL A 446 15.01 9.03 -19.60
CA VAL A 446 13.88 8.97 -20.52
C VAL A 446 14.31 9.48 -21.89
N ARG A 447 14.25 8.61 -22.90
CA ARG A 447 14.58 8.88 -24.31
C ARG A 447 13.33 9.02 -25.19
N GLY A 448 12.14 8.96 -24.59
CA GLY A 448 10.84 9.02 -25.24
C GLY A 448 9.86 8.03 -24.61
N ARG A 449 8.78 7.71 -25.34
CA ARG A 449 7.77 6.76 -24.88
C ARG A 449 8.38 5.39 -24.53
N PRO A 450 8.17 4.86 -23.31
CA PRO A 450 8.70 3.57 -22.89
C PRO A 450 8.33 2.46 -23.88
N PHE A 451 9.24 1.53 -24.17
CA PHE A 451 9.11 0.50 -25.22
C PHE A 451 8.83 0.99 -26.66
N GLY A 452 8.78 2.31 -26.90
CA GLY A 452 8.40 2.92 -28.18
C GLY A 452 6.88 2.93 -28.44
N ASN A 453 6.47 3.34 -29.64
CA ASN A 453 5.05 3.58 -29.95
C ASN A 453 4.20 2.31 -30.14
N ARG A 454 4.84 1.15 -30.30
CA ARG A 454 4.18 -0.14 -30.53
C ARG A 454 4.86 -1.21 -29.67
N PRO A 455 4.60 -1.21 -28.35
CA PRO A 455 5.10 -2.25 -27.47
C PRO A 455 4.51 -3.62 -27.87
N LEU A 456 5.13 -4.69 -27.41
CA LEU A 456 4.50 -6.01 -27.48
C LEU A 456 3.40 -6.11 -26.41
N PRO A 457 2.36 -6.95 -26.60
CA PRO A 457 1.22 -7.00 -25.67
C PRO A 457 1.59 -7.24 -24.21
N TRP A 458 2.63 -8.04 -23.96
CA TRP A 458 3.11 -8.29 -22.60
C TRP A 458 3.71 -7.05 -21.92
N ALA A 459 4.19 -6.09 -22.70
CA ALA A 459 4.84 -4.86 -22.24
C ALA A 459 3.86 -3.68 -22.16
N GLU A 460 2.63 -3.80 -22.69
CA GLU A 460 1.64 -2.73 -22.65
C GLU A 460 1.29 -2.29 -21.23
N PRO A 461 1.01 -3.20 -20.25
CA PRO A 461 0.76 -2.78 -18.87
C PRO A 461 1.97 -2.07 -18.26
N LEU A 462 3.17 -2.62 -18.47
CA LEU A 462 4.43 -2.02 -17.99
C LEU A 462 4.69 -0.65 -18.62
N GLN A 463 4.35 -0.46 -19.90
CA GLN A 463 4.47 0.83 -20.57
C GLN A 463 3.58 1.87 -19.88
N GLN A 464 2.35 1.53 -19.50
CA GLN A 464 1.43 2.45 -18.82
C GLN A 464 1.93 2.84 -17.42
N ASP A 465 2.46 1.87 -16.66
CA ASP A 465 3.07 2.15 -15.35
C ASP A 465 4.27 3.10 -15.49
N MET A 466 5.15 2.84 -16.46
CA MET A 466 6.31 3.68 -16.74
C MET A 466 5.90 5.08 -17.16
N VAL A 467 4.93 5.21 -18.06
CA VAL A 467 4.38 6.49 -18.50
C VAL A 467 3.84 7.29 -17.32
N THR A 468 3.00 6.66 -16.49
CA THR A 468 2.40 7.30 -15.30
C THR A 468 3.47 7.86 -14.37
N GLN A 469 4.50 7.07 -14.05
CA GLN A 469 5.57 7.53 -13.18
C GLN A 469 6.45 8.61 -13.80
N ILE A 470 6.71 8.55 -15.12
CA ILE A 470 7.45 9.61 -15.82
C ILE A 470 6.65 10.92 -15.79
N VAL A 471 5.35 10.89 -16.08
CA VAL A 471 4.48 12.07 -16.05
C VAL A 471 4.43 12.68 -14.65
N TYR A 472 4.25 11.84 -13.62
CA TYR A 472 4.28 12.29 -12.22
C TYR A 472 5.62 12.93 -11.84
N THR A 473 6.73 12.31 -12.24
CA THR A 473 8.10 12.80 -11.98
C THR A 473 8.33 14.14 -12.69
N ALA A 474 7.95 14.24 -13.96
CA ALA A 474 8.04 15.46 -14.76
C ALA A 474 7.23 16.61 -14.14
N HIS A 475 5.98 16.34 -13.76
CA HIS A 475 5.12 17.31 -13.09
C HIS A 475 5.72 17.76 -11.76
N THR A 476 6.25 16.83 -10.96
CA THR A 476 6.87 17.14 -9.67
C THR A 476 8.11 18.00 -9.82
N VAL A 477 9.00 17.67 -10.77
CA VAL A 477 10.19 18.50 -11.08
C VAL A 477 9.76 19.89 -11.53
N ALA A 478 8.78 20.00 -12.42
CA ALA A 478 8.25 21.29 -12.86
C ALA A 478 7.69 22.10 -11.69
N ALA A 479 6.89 21.49 -10.81
CA ALA A 479 6.31 22.14 -9.64
C ALA A 479 7.37 22.62 -8.64
N LEU A 480 8.43 21.85 -8.40
CA LEU A 480 9.54 22.25 -7.54
C LEU A 480 10.37 23.38 -8.17
N ARG A 481 10.58 23.34 -9.49
CA ARG A 481 11.37 24.33 -10.24
C ARG A 481 10.68 25.68 -10.42
N ILE A 482 9.37 25.79 -10.16
CA ILE A 482 8.66 27.07 -10.17
C ILE A 482 8.51 27.70 -8.78
N GLN A 483 8.88 27.00 -7.71
CA GLN A 483 8.80 27.55 -6.36
C GLN A 483 9.81 28.71 -6.18
N PRO A 484 9.39 29.85 -5.59
CA PRO A 484 10.30 30.95 -5.31
C PRO A 484 11.44 30.51 -4.40
N GLY A 485 12.67 30.89 -4.75
CA GLY A 485 13.86 30.61 -3.94
C GLY A 485 14.92 29.82 -4.70
N ARG A 486 15.63 28.95 -3.99
CA ARG A 486 16.87 28.29 -4.46
C ARG A 486 16.69 27.41 -5.70
N HIS A 487 15.49 26.90 -5.93
CA HIS A 487 15.22 25.92 -6.99
C HIS A 487 14.57 26.53 -8.24
N LEU A 488 14.31 27.84 -8.27
CA LEU A 488 13.65 28.51 -9.39
C LEU A 488 14.48 28.39 -10.68
N ASP A 489 14.00 27.59 -11.64
CA ASP A 489 14.57 27.46 -12.97
C ASP A 489 13.46 27.08 -13.97
N LEU A 490 12.94 28.09 -14.66
CA LEU A 490 11.86 27.91 -15.64
C LEU A 490 12.32 27.17 -16.90
N THR A 491 13.62 27.10 -17.19
CA THR A 491 14.15 26.33 -18.33
C THR A 491 14.12 24.84 -17.99
N ALA A 492 14.62 24.48 -16.81
CA ALA A 492 14.56 23.11 -16.31
C ALA A 492 13.10 22.62 -16.15
N ALA A 493 12.20 23.49 -15.67
CA ALA A 493 10.77 23.17 -15.58
C ALA A 493 10.14 22.83 -16.95
N ARG A 494 10.45 23.64 -17.98
CA ARG A 494 10.00 23.38 -19.36
C ARG A 494 10.59 22.07 -19.90
N GLN A 495 11.87 21.81 -19.64
CA GLN A 495 12.52 20.57 -20.06
C GLN A 495 11.84 19.34 -19.45
N ALA A 496 11.52 19.39 -18.15
CA ALA A 496 10.81 18.31 -17.48
C ALA A 496 9.44 18.03 -18.13
N ILE A 497 8.68 19.09 -18.43
CA ILE A 497 7.40 18.97 -19.14
C ILE A 497 7.58 18.36 -20.53
N THR A 498 8.56 18.81 -21.30
CA THR A 498 8.84 18.25 -22.63
C THR A 498 9.10 16.74 -22.54
N ILE A 499 9.94 16.30 -21.60
CA ILE A 499 10.24 14.88 -21.38
C ILE A 499 8.96 14.10 -21.02
N GLY A 500 8.13 14.64 -20.13
CA GLY A 500 6.86 14.02 -19.76
C GLY A 500 5.89 13.91 -20.94
N LEU A 501 5.80 14.94 -21.79
CA LEU A 501 4.95 14.96 -22.99
C LEU A 501 5.48 14.08 -24.13
N GLU A 502 6.79 13.79 -24.15
CA GLU A 502 7.37 12.78 -25.05
C GLU A 502 7.02 11.35 -24.60
N ALA A 503 6.84 11.13 -23.29
CA ALA A 503 6.37 9.86 -22.76
C ALA A 503 4.86 9.68 -22.96
N ASP A 504 4.07 10.72 -22.70
CA ASP A 504 2.63 10.77 -22.98
C ASP A 504 2.18 12.14 -23.45
N ALA A 505 1.83 12.21 -24.74
CA ALA A 505 1.32 13.42 -25.36
C ALA A 505 -0.06 13.84 -24.82
N GLY A 506 -0.83 12.93 -24.21
CA GLY A 506 -2.17 13.18 -23.68
C GLY A 506 -2.19 13.73 -22.25
N ALA A 507 -1.05 13.89 -21.58
CA ALA A 507 -0.98 14.28 -20.17
C ALA A 507 -1.38 15.75 -19.94
N GLU A 508 -2.68 16.02 -19.79
CA GLU A 508 -3.25 17.37 -19.60
C GLU A 508 -2.64 18.12 -18.41
N VAL A 509 -2.29 17.40 -17.33
CA VAL A 509 -1.60 17.98 -16.16
C VAL A 509 -0.29 18.68 -16.52
N LEU A 510 0.45 18.16 -17.51
CA LEU A 510 1.70 18.78 -17.98
C LEU A 510 1.43 20.01 -18.86
N TYR A 511 0.32 20.03 -19.61
CA TYR A 511 -0.11 21.22 -20.33
C TYR A 511 -0.58 22.32 -19.37
N ARG A 512 -1.28 21.98 -18.28
CA ARG A 512 -1.62 22.93 -17.22
C ARG A 512 -0.36 23.53 -16.58
N ALA A 513 0.61 22.70 -16.24
CA ALA A 513 1.90 23.16 -15.74
C ALA A 513 2.64 24.06 -16.75
N TRP A 514 2.63 23.69 -18.04
CA TRP A 514 3.24 24.48 -19.10
C TRP A 514 2.61 25.87 -19.21
N MET A 515 1.28 25.94 -19.30
CA MET A 515 0.54 27.20 -19.35
C MET A 515 0.86 28.11 -18.17
N ASN A 516 0.91 27.56 -16.95
CA ASN A 516 1.26 28.30 -15.75
C ASN A 516 2.70 28.82 -15.77
N ILE A 517 3.68 28.02 -16.20
CA ILE A 517 5.08 28.45 -16.36
C ILE A 517 5.18 29.63 -17.34
N GLU A 518 4.53 29.52 -18.50
CA GLU A 518 4.57 30.60 -19.49
C GLU A 518 3.89 31.86 -18.98
N ALA A 519 2.73 31.73 -18.32
CA ALA A 519 2.02 32.85 -17.70
C ALA A 519 2.87 33.55 -16.62
N MET A 520 3.53 32.79 -15.74
CA MET A 520 4.44 33.33 -14.72
C MET A 520 5.61 34.11 -15.33
N SER A 521 6.10 33.69 -16.50
CA SER A 521 7.17 34.37 -17.23
C SER A 521 6.70 35.54 -18.11
N GLY A 522 5.40 35.82 -18.17
CA GLY A 522 4.81 36.82 -19.07
C GLY A 522 4.84 36.42 -20.55
N ASN A 523 5.15 35.15 -20.86
CA ASN A 523 5.28 34.66 -22.23
C ASN A 523 3.91 34.28 -22.83
N ARG A 524 3.19 35.28 -23.31
CA ARG A 524 1.84 35.08 -23.87
C ARG A 524 1.81 34.17 -25.10
N SER A 525 2.81 34.23 -25.98
CA SER A 525 2.88 33.34 -27.14
C SER A 525 3.13 31.89 -26.73
N GLY A 526 3.92 31.67 -25.67
CA GLY A 526 4.10 30.35 -25.05
C GLY A 526 2.79 29.76 -24.52
N VAL A 527 1.97 30.56 -23.82
CA VAL A 527 0.63 30.11 -23.37
C VAL A 527 -0.22 29.69 -24.57
N HIS A 528 -0.30 30.51 -25.62
CA HIS A 528 -1.11 30.17 -26.81
C HIS A 528 -0.60 28.91 -27.52
N ALA A 529 0.72 28.69 -27.56
CA ALA A 529 1.29 27.48 -28.13
C ALA A 529 0.89 26.22 -27.34
N ALA A 530 0.93 26.28 -25.99
CA ALA A 530 0.47 25.21 -25.13
C ALA A 530 -1.02 24.89 -25.32
N VAL A 531 -1.87 25.92 -25.37
CA VAL A 531 -3.32 25.81 -25.61
C VAL A 531 -3.61 25.18 -26.98
N THR A 532 -2.95 25.66 -28.03
CA THR A 532 -3.13 25.13 -29.38
C THR A 532 -2.77 23.65 -29.42
N ARG A 533 -1.65 23.28 -28.77
CA ARG A 533 -1.16 21.91 -28.80
C ARG A 533 -2.04 20.94 -28.00
N VAL A 534 -2.56 21.34 -26.83
CA VAL A 534 -3.46 20.47 -26.06
C VAL A 534 -4.78 20.23 -26.80
N HIS A 535 -5.32 21.25 -27.49
CA HIS A 535 -6.49 21.08 -28.36
C HIS A 535 -6.20 20.18 -29.57
N ASP A 536 -5.03 20.29 -30.19
CA ASP A 536 -4.64 19.41 -31.30
C ASP A 536 -4.53 17.95 -30.86
N VAL A 537 -3.95 17.70 -29.69
CA VAL A 537 -3.87 16.34 -29.12
C VAL A 537 -5.26 15.82 -28.77
N SER A 538 -6.08 16.59 -28.07
CA SER A 538 -7.47 16.22 -27.72
C SER A 538 -8.29 15.85 -28.96
N ARG A 539 -8.19 16.63 -30.05
CA ARG A 539 -8.83 16.30 -31.33
C ARG A 539 -8.29 15.02 -31.95
N THR A 540 -6.98 14.78 -31.86
CA THR A 540 -6.34 13.57 -32.40
C THR A 540 -6.76 12.32 -31.63
N LEU A 541 -6.89 12.42 -30.31
CA LEU A 541 -7.33 11.33 -29.44
C LEU A 541 -8.85 11.14 -29.44
N GLY A 542 -9.62 12.14 -29.86
CA GLY A 542 -11.08 12.10 -29.87
C GLY A 542 -11.70 12.23 -28.47
N VAL A 543 -10.98 12.83 -27.52
CA VAL A 543 -11.38 12.98 -26.12
C VAL A 543 -11.52 14.46 -25.79
N ALA A 544 -12.58 14.85 -25.08
CA ALA A 544 -12.75 16.22 -24.61
C ALA A 544 -11.71 16.58 -23.55
N LEU A 545 -11.36 17.87 -23.44
CA LEU A 545 -10.44 18.33 -22.40
C LEU A 545 -11.05 18.18 -21.00
N GLU A 546 -10.20 17.96 -20.01
CA GLU A 546 -10.60 18.01 -18.61
C GLU A 546 -11.11 19.41 -18.23
N LYS A 547 -12.13 19.44 -17.36
CA LYS A 547 -12.76 20.70 -16.92
C LYS A 547 -11.75 21.68 -16.32
N GLU A 548 -10.78 21.17 -15.56
CA GLU A 548 -9.70 21.98 -14.97
C GLU A 548 -8.83 22.65 -16.04
N THR A 549 -8.56 21.96 -17.15
CA THR A 549 -7.80 22.50 -18.29
C THR A 549 -8.60 23.60 -19.00
N GLU A 550 -9.88 23.37 -19.25
CA GLU A 550 -10.77 24.36 -19.87
C GLU A 550 -10.87 25.65 -19.04
N ASP A 551 -11.06 25.50 -17.72
CA ASP A 551 -11.20 26.63 -16.80
C ASP A 551 -9.89 27.44 -16.71
N LEU A 552 -8.73 26.76 -16.71
CA LEU A 552 -7.42 27.42 -16.76
C LEU A 552 -7.21 28.20 -18.06
N ILE A 553 -7.55 27.61 -19.21
CA ILE A 553 -7.47 28.28 -20.52
C ILE A 553 -8.32 29.55 -20.51
N HIS A 554 -9.57 29.44 -20.04
CA HIS A 554 -10.46 30.59 -19.94
C HIS A 554 -9.88 31.68 -19.03
N HIS A 555 -9.35 31.32 -17.87
CA HIS A 555 -8.74 32.27 -16.93
C HIS A 555 -7.54 33.01 -17.53
N LEU A 556 -6.60 32.29 -18.16
CA LEU A 556 -5.37 32.88 -18.71
C LEU A 556 -5.62 33.77 -19.93
N LEU A 557 -6.62 33.42 -20.77
CA LEU A 557 -6.97 34.19 -21.96
C LEU A 557 -7.88 35.38 -21.66
N SER A 558 -8.73 35.31 -20.62
CA SER A 558 -9.64 36.41 -20.21
C SER A 558 -8.95 37.45 -19.32
N GLY A 559 -8.13 37.05 -18.34
CA GLY A 559 -7.35 37.97 -17.48
C GLY A 559 -6.33 38.80 -18.28
N SER A 560 -5.97 38.29 -19.44
CA SER A 560 -5.14 38.90 -20.46
C SER A 560 -5.78 40.07 -21.23
N ALA A 561 -7.10 40.26 -21.14
CA ALA A 561 -7.83 41.35 -21.81
C ALA A 561 -8.05 42.57 -20.89
N SER A 562 -7.96 42.38 -19.58
CA SER A 562 -8.23 43.42 -18.56
C SER A 562 -7.06 44.37 -18.30
N GLY A 563 -5.85 44.07 -18.81
CA GLY A 563 -4.62 44.83 -18.56
C GLY A 563 -4.25 45.91 -19.60
N GLN A 564 -5.09 46.18 -20.60
CA GLN A 564 -4.79 47.15 -21.67
C GLN A 564 -5.76 48.35 -21.75
N GLY A 565 -6.64 48.53 -20.75
CA GLY A 565 -7.71 49.54 -20.77
C GLY A 565 -7.59 50.64 -19.72
N GLY A 566 -6.39 51.06 -19.34
CA GLY A 566 -6.22 52.03 -18.24
C GLY A 566 -4.96 52.87 -18.33
N ASP A 567 -4.76 53.57 -19.45
CA ASP A 567 -4.05 54.86 -19.45
C ASP A 567 -4.41 55.65 -20.71
N ARG A 568 -5.43 56.50 -20.60
CA ARG A 568 -5.70 57.66 -21.45
C ARG A 568 -6.41 58.74 -20.66
#